data_AF-A0A1T0CQ05-F1
#
_entry.id   AF-A0A1T0CQ05-F1
#
_cell.length_a   1.000
_cell.length_b   1.000
_cell.length_c   1.000
_cell.angle_alpha   90.00
_cell.angle_beta   90.00
_cell.angle_gamma   90.00
#
_symmetry.space_group_name_H-M   'P 1'
#
loop_
_entity.id
_entity.type
_entity.pdbx_description
1 polymer ?
#
loop_
_entity_poly.entity_id
_entity_poly.type
_entity_poly.pdbx_seq_one_letter_code
_entity_poly.pdbx_strand_id
1 'polypeptide(L)'
;MSKFKAGDFVYYPARGTQVFQLEDCSVFENYPICIYFGLADKGCKFETFTPEGYAHLNHEMPQIWHATRGNHAKLEDFYGERFERPPAPTTSPAIVREMLDRGDYVVPCWVSDEDDEPDMRSESTLIIGLFDDGGFMDWAGNNWTYVTPFDLRTGEAITELPE
;
A
#
# COMPACT_ATOMS: atom_id res chain seq x y z
N MET A 1 -6.60 -12.40 -4.00
CA MET A 1 -6.67 -11.33 -2.99
C MET A 1 -5.41 -11.44 -2.19
N SER A 2 -4.67 -10.34 -2.05
CA SER A 2 -3.55 -10.17 -1.12
C SER A 2 -4.00 -10.52 0.30
N LYS A 3 -3.08 -11.03 1.11
CA LYS A 3 -3.35 -11.25 2.54
C LYS A 3 -3.16 -9.95 3.29
N PHE A 4 -3.93 -9.76 4.34
CA PHE A 4 -3.78 -8.61 5.23
C PHE A 4 -2.60 -8.80 6.17
N LYS A 5 -1.81 -7.74 6.36
CA LYS A 5 -0.69 -7.68 7.30
C LYS A 5 -0.69 -6.38 8.09
N ALA A 6 0.05 -6.37 9.20
CA ALA A 6 0.28 -5.15 9.96
C ALA A 6 0.92 -4.08 9.07
N GLY A 7 0.51 -2.83 9.24
CA GLY A 7 0.88 -1.69 8.43
C GLY A 7 -0.09 -1.38 7.27
N ASP A 8 -0.87 -2.36 6.81
CA ASP A 8 -1.84 -2.13 5.73
C ASP A 8 -2.93 -1.14 6.16
N PHE A 9 -3.36 -0.30 5.23
CA PHE A 9 -4.54 0.54 5.39
C PHE A 9 -5.79 -0.16 4.85
N VAL A 10 -6.87 -0.15 5.61
CA VAL A 10 -8.10 -0.88 5.30
C VAL A 10 -9.36 -0.06 5.59
N TYR A 11 -10.43 -0.37 4.88
CA TYR A 11 -11.80 0.00 5.25
C TYR A 11 -12.43 -1.11 6.09
N TYR A 12 -13.15 -0.70 7.13
CA TYR A 12 -14.03 -1.58 7.90
C TYR A 12 -15.44 -0.97 8.05
N PRO A 13 -16.30 -1.10 7.01
CA PRO A 13 -17.67 -0.59 6.98
C PRO A 13 -18.53 -0.84 8.23
N ALA A 14 -18.35 -1.97 8.93
CA ALA A 14 -19.13 -2.23 10.15
C ALA A 14 -18.80 -1.26 11.31
N ARG A 15 -17.67 -0.55 11.22
CA ARG A 15 -17.23 0.47 12.20
C ARG A 15 -17.29 1.89 11.68
N GLY A 16 -17.51 2.08 10.38
CA GLY A 16 -17.67 3.39 9.76
C GLY A 16 -17.00 3.50 8.40
N THR A 17 -16.90 4.73 7.91
CA THR A 17 -16.43 5.05 6.55
C THR A 17 -14.96 5.50 6.50
N GLN A 18 -14.28 5.48 7.64
CA GLN A 18 -12.88 5.89 7.80
C GLN A 18 -11.89 4.79 7.44
N VAL A 19 -10.64 5.18 7.18
CA VAL A 19 -9.52 4.28 6.97
C VAL A 19 -8.90 3.91 8.32
N PHE A 20 -8.60 2.63 8.50
CA PHE A 20 -7.87 2.11 9.66
C PHE A 20 -6.51 1.55 9.21
N GLN A 21 -5.50 1.69 10.07
CA GLN A 21 -4.24 0.96 9.91
C GLN A 21 -4.31 -0.34 10.69
N LEU A 22 -3.88 -1.44 10.08
CA LEU A 22 -3.74 -2.73 10.74
C LEU A 22 -2.49 -2.74 11.62
N GLU A 23 -2.63 -3.28 12.81
CA GLU A 23 -1.56 -3.46 13.79
C GLU A 23 -1.27 -4.95 14.01
N ASP A 24 -0.06 -5.26 14.47
CA ASP A 24 0.31 -6.62 14.86
C ASP A 24 -0.34 -6.98 16.20
N CYS A 25 -1.11 -8.07 16.16
CA CYS A 25 -1.77 -8.70 17.30
C CYS A 25 -1.46 -10.21 17.33
N SER A 26 -0.25 -10.60 16.90
CA SER A 26 0.25 -11.98 16.84
C SER A 26 0.22 -12.75 18.16
N VAL A 27 -0.07 -12.08 19.29
CA VAL A 27 -0.46 -12.72 20.55
C VAL A 27 -1.70 -13.62 20.41
N PHE A 28 -2.54 -13.41 19.40
CA PHE A 28 -3.68 -14.26 19.05
C PHE A 28 -3.36 -15.06 17.77
N GLU A 29 -2.98 -16.34 17.92
CA GLU A 29 -2.52 -17.19 16.80
C GLU A 29 -3.45 -17.20 15.58
N ASN A 30 -4.77 -17.25 15.79
CA ASN A 30 -5.75 -17.32 14.69
C ASN A 30 -6.15 -15.94 14.15
N TYR A 31 -5.83 -14.86 14.87
CA TYR A 31 -6.24 -13.50 14.54
C TYR A 31 -5.07 -12.52 14.73
N PRO A 32 -3.99 -12.68 13.94
CA PRO A 32 -2.72 -12.04 14.22
C PRO A 32 -2.69 -10.54 13.89
N ILE A 33 -3.76 -9.98 13.33
CA ILE A 33 -3.86 -8.56 12.98
C ILE A 33 -5.06 -7.93 13.66
N CYS A 34 -4.97 -6.65 13.98
CA CYS A 34 -6.05 -5.93 14.65
C CYS A 34 -6.18 -4.49 14.19
N ILE A 35 -7.37 -3.92 14.41
CA ILE A 35 -7.60 -2.48 14.36
C ILE A 35 -7.89 -1.99 15.78
N TYR A 36 -7.40 -0.81 16.11
CA TYR A 36 -7.75 -0.12 17.34
C TYR A 36 -8.79 0.97 17.04
N PHE A 37 -9.79 1.10 17.91
CA PHE A 37 -10.80 2.14 17.79
C PHE A 37 -11.34 2.56 19.16
N GLY A 38 -11.81 3.81 19.24
CA GLY A 38 -12.39 4.38 20.45
C GLY A 38 -11.48 5.36 21.20
N LEU A 39 -12.07 6.07 22.16
CA LEU A 39 -11.41 7.12 22.94
C LEU A 39 -10.62 6.50 24.11
N ALA A 40 -9.39 6.98 24.31
CA ALA A 40 -8.42 6.50 25.30
C ALA A 40 -8.98 6.42 26.74
N ASP A 41 -9.97 7.25 27.05
CA ASP A 41 -10.64 7.41 28.34
C ASP A 41 -11.71 6.35 28.66
N LYS A 42 -12.07 5.48 27.71
CA LYS A 42 -13.04 4.37 27.93
C LYS A 42 -12.45 2.97 27.78
N GLY A 43 -11.12 2.87 27.81
CA GLY A 43 -10.39 1.64 27.55
C GLY A 43 -10.18 1.41 26.05
N CYS A 44 -9.08 0.75 25.74
CA CYS A 44 -8.70 0.41 24.38
C CYS A 44 -9.68 -0.62 23.82
N LYS A 45 -10.44 -0.28 22.76
CA LYS A 45 -11.23 -1.27 22.02
C LYS A 45 -10.45 -1.63 20.76
N PHE A 46 -10.42 -2.92 20.49
CA PHE A 46 -9.80 -3.43 19.29
C PHE A 46 -10.64 -4.59 18.75
N GLU A 47 -10.44 -4.88 17.49
CA GLU A 47 -11.04 -6.01 16.80
C GLU A 47 -9.96 -6.71 16.00
N THR A 48 -9.93 -8.04 16.08
CA THR A 48 -8.87 -8.87 15.53
C THR A 48 -9.37 -9.62 14.31
N PHE A 49 -8.50 -9.84 13.33
CA PHE A 49 -8.84 -10.48 12.06
C PHE A 49 -7.84 -11.58 11.74
N THR A 50 -8.32 -12.59 11.01
CA THR A 50 -7.47 -13.54 10.29
C THR A 50 -6.67 -12.82 9.19
N PRO A 51 -5.56 -13.38 8.68
CA PRO A 51 -4.85 -12.84 7.53
C PRO A 51 -5.71 -12.71 6.27
N GLU A 52 -6.83 -13.43 6.20
CA GLU A 52 -7.79 -13.36 5.10
C GLU A 52 -8.89 -12.30 5.34
N GLY A 53 -8.84 -11.56 6.45
CA GLY A 53 -9.73 -10.41 6.75
C GLY A 53 -11.04 -10.77 7.45
N TYR A 54 -11.18 -12.01 7.95
CA TYR A 54 -12.35 -12.44 8.71
C TYR A 54 -12.20 -12.08 10.19
N ALA A 55 -13.18 -11.36 10.75
CA ALA A 55 -13.26 -11.07 12.20
C ALA A 55 -13.60 -12.32 13.02
N HIS A 56 -14.36 -13.25 12.43
CA HIS A 56 -14.74 -14.52 13.03
C HIS A 56 -14.68 -15.65 11.99
N LEU A 57 -14.33 -16.87 12.41
CA LEU A 57 -14.23 -18.03 11.49
C LEU A 57 -15.58 -18.41 10.87
N ASN A 58 -16.70 -17.97 11.45
CA ASN A 58 -18.04 -18.26 10.96
C ASN A 58 -18.56 -17.22 9.97
N HIS A 59 -17.80 -16.16 9.70
CA HIS A 59 -18.22 -15.17 8.70
C HIS A 59 -18.05 -15.73 7.29
N GLU A 60 -19.10 -15.66 6.49
CA GLU A 60 -19.07 -16.12 5.09
C GLU A 60 -18.24 -15.22 4.17
N MET A 61 -17.96 -13.98 4.60
CA MET A 61 -17.21 -12.99 3.84
C MET A 61 -16.20 -12.23 4.72
N PRO A 62 -15.05 -11.81 4.15
CA PRO A 62 -14.11 -10.93 4.85
C PRO A 62 -14.81 -9.64 5.24
N GLN A 63 -14.38 -9.07 6.37
CA GLN A 63 -14.99 -7.90 6.97
C GLN A 63 -14.21 -6.62 6.72
N ILE A 64 -12.98 -6.73 6.24
CA ILE A 64 -12.11 -5.61 5.92
C ILE A 64 -11.69 -5.66 4.45
N TRP A 65 -11.38 -4.49 3.89
CA TRP A 65 -10.97 -4.32 2.50
C TRP A 65 -9.77 -3.39 2.44
N HIS A 66 -8.74 -3.70 1.65
CA HIS A 66 -7.62 -2.76 1.46
C HIS A 66 -8.13 -1.39 1.02
N ALA A 67 -7.57 -0.33 1.61
CA ALA A 67 -7.91 1.04 1.31
C ALA A 67 -7.25 1.47 -0.01
N THR A 68 -7.69 0.87 -1.12
CA THR A 68 -7.28 1.21 -2.49
C THR A 68 -8.32 2.11 -3.15
N ARG A 69 -7.95 2.80 -4.23
CA ARG A 69 -8.91 3.60 -5.04
C ARG A 69 -10.06 2.75 -5.59
N GLY A 70 -9.75 1.52 -6.02
CA GLY A 70 -10.75 0.59 -6.57
C GLY A 70 -11.75 0.11 -5.52
N ASN A 71 -11.30 -0.19 -4.30
CA ASN A 71 -12.20 -0.56 -3.21
C ASN A 71 -12.99 0.65 -2.69
N HIS A 72 -12.36 1.82 -2.59
CA HIS A 72 -13.04 3.08 -2.23
C HIS A 72 -14.24 3.36 -3.15
N ALA A 73 -14.04 3.35 -4.47
CA ALA A 73 -15.12 3.58 -5.43
C ALA A 73 -16.25 2.54 -5.33
N LYS A 74 -15.93 1.26 -5.15
CA LYS A 74 -16.93 0.19 -4.98
C LYS A 74 -17.71 0.32 -3.68
N LEU A 75 -17.05 0.70 -2.60
CA LEU A 75 -17.70 0.88 -1.29
C LEU A 75 -18.62 2.10 -1.31
N GLU A 76 -18.20 3.22 -1.89
CA GLU A 76 -19.06 4.40 -2.03
C GLU A 76 -20.30 4.10 -2.89
N ASP A 77 -20.14 3.36 -4.00
CA ASP A 77 -21.26 2.94 -4.85
C ASP A 77 -22.22 1.99 -4.10
N PHE A 78 -21.67 1.00 -3.39
CA PHE A 78 -22.48 -0.01 -2.68
C PHE A 78 -23.24 0.56 -1.47
N TYR A 79 -22.59 1.40 -0.66
CA TYR A 79 -23.21 1.97 0.55
C TYR A 79 -23.95 3.28 0.28
N GLY A 80 -23.70 3.96 -0.85
CA GLY A 80 -24.28 5.27 -1.15
C GLY A 80 -23.77 6.37 -0.20
N GLU A 81 -22.65 6.14 0.45
CA GLU A 81 -22.03 7.05 1.42
C GLU A 81 -20.61 7.43 1.00
N ARG A 82 -20.14 8.58 1.45
CA ARG A 82 -18.78 9.03 1.16
C ARG A 82 -17.79 8.41 2.14
N PHE A 83 -16.84 7.65 1.62
CA PHE A 83 -15.77 7.06 2.41
C PHE A 83 -14.59 8.03 2.51
N GLU A 84 -13.84 7.93 3.61
CA GLU A 84 -12.55 8.58 3.71
C GLU A 84 -11.70 8.15 2.52
N ARG A 85 -10.99 9.09 1.92
CA ARG A 85 -10.16 8.75 0.77
C ARG A 85 -9.07 7.78 1.22
N PRO A 86 -8.70 6.80 0.37
CA PRO A 86 -7.56 5.96 0.70
C PRO A 86 -6.34 6.86 0.89
N PRO A 87 -5.33 6.42 1.68
CA PRO A 87 -4.04 7.07 1.71
C PRO A 87 -3.62 7.35 0.27
N ALA A 88 -3.06 8.54 0.01
CA ALA A 88 -2.57 8.85 -1.32
C ALA A 88 -1.70 7.68 -1.78
N PRO A 89 -1.87 7.17 -3.03
CA PRO A 89 -0.99 6.14 -3.52
C PRO A 89 0.42 6.63 -3.27
N THR A 90 1.23 5.77 -2.64
CA THR A 90 2.64 5.99 -2.48
C THR A 90 3.14 6.45 -3.84
N THR A 91 3.59 7.69 -3.97
CA THR A 91 3.97 8.25 -5.28
C THR A 91 4.98 7.31 -5.93
N SER A 92 5.08 7.26 -7.26
CA SER A 92 6.07 6.40 -7.91
C SER A 92 7.48 6.50 -7.29
N PRO A 93 7.98 7.72 -6.96
CA PRO A 93 9.17 7.92 -6.14
C PRO A 93 9.15 7.19 -4.79
N ALA A 94 8.06 7.30 -4.03
CA ALA A 94 7.93 6.68 -2.72
C ALA A 94 7.80 5.14 -2.81
N ILE A 95 7.22 4.58 -3.89
CA ILE A 95 7.18 3.13 -4.11
C ILE A 95 8.60 2.62 -4.32
N VAL A 96 9.39 3.30 -5.17
CA VAL A 96 10.80 2.94 -5.41
C VAL A 96 11.61 3.02 -4.12
N ARG A 97 11.44 4.08 -3.32
CA ARG A 97 12.14 4.21 -2.03
C ARG A 97 11.83 3.06 -1.08
N GLU A 98 10.56 2.73 -0.90
CA GLU A 98 10.15 1.64 -0.01
C GLU A 98 10.62 0.27 -0.52
N MET A 99 10.61 0.04 -1.84
CA MET A 99 11.17 -1.18 -2.45
C MET A 99 12.67 -1.32 -2.16
N LEU A 100 13.43 -0.23 -2.21
CA LEU A 100 14.84 -0.23 -1.84
C LEU A 100 15.04 -0.44 -0.33
N ASP A 101 14.25 0.24 0.51
CA ASP A 101 14.33 0.16 1.98
C ASP A 101 14.01 -1.23 2.52
N ARG A 102 13.07 -1.96 1.91
CA ARG A 102 12.77 -3.36 2.25
C ARG A 102 13.84 -4.35 1.80
N GLY A 103 14.85 -3.90 1.04
CA GLY A 103 15.98 -4.69 0.59
C GLY A 103 15.89 -5.24 -0.82
N ASP A 104 15.01 -4.70 -1.68
CA ASP A 104 15.10 -5.02 -3.12
C ASP A 104 16.40 -4.42 -3.67
N TYR A 105 17.26 -5.28 -4.20
CA TYR A 105 18.57 -4.85 -4.70
C TYR A 105 18.49 -3.98 -5.95
N VAL A 106 17.42 -4.13 -6.74
CA VAL A 106 17.20 -3.42 -8.00
C VAL A 106 15.70 -3.21 -8.23
N VAL A 107 15.31 -2.01 -8.65
CA VAL A 107 13.93 -1.66 -9.01
C VAL A 107 13.88 -1.20 -10.49
N PRO A 108 13.17 -1.92 -11.37
CA PRO A 108 12.99 -1.50 -12.76
C PRO A 108 12.10 -0.27 -12.84
N CYS A 109 12.57 0.80 -13.47
CA CYS A 109 11.85 2.06 -13.57
C CYS A 109 11.92 2.65 -14.97
N TRP A 110 10.83 3.30 -15.38
CA TRP A 110 10.90 4.37 -16.38
C TRP A 110 11.41 5.63 -15.70
N VAL A 111 12.24 6.40 -16.38
CA VAL A 111 12.98 7.52 -15.80
C VAL A 111 12.92 8.76 -16.69
N SER A 112 12.98 9.93 -16.05
CA SER A 112 13.07 11.22 -16.72
C SER A 112 13.61 12.29 -15.77
N ASP A 113 14.23 13.32 -16.32
CA ASP A 113 14.60 14.53 -15.59
C ASP A 113 13.59 15.67 -15.78
N GLU A 114 12.68 15.54 -16.75
CA GLU A 114 11.73 16.60 -17.12
C GLU A 114 10.27 16.20 -16.93
N ASP A 115 9.96 14.91 -17.01
CA ASP A 115 8.60 14.35 -16.92
C ASP A 115 8.38 13.78 -15.52
N ASP A 116 7.39 14.29 -14.79
CA ASP A 116 7.11 13.91 -13.41
C ASP A 116 6.40 12.56 -13.27
N GLU A 117 5.87 12.01 -14.36
CA GLU A 117 5.24 10.69 -14.42
C GLU A 117 5.75 9.90 -15.66
N PRO A 118 7.05 9.53 -15.71
CA PRO A 118 7.60 8.82 -16.85
C PRO A 118 6.86 7.49 -17.06
N ASP A 119 6.62 7.13 -18.32
CA ASP A 119 5.82 5.96 -18.69
C ASP A 119 6.60 5.02 -19.63
N MET A 120 5.92 4.02 -20.19
CA MET A 120 6.50 3.03 -21.12
C MET A 120 7.19 3.61 -22.37
N ARG A 121 7.03 4.90 -22.66
CA ARG A 121 7.67 5.61 -23.77
C ARG A 121 8.95 6.31 -23.36
N SER A 122 9.18 6.46 -22.06
CA SER A 122 10.38 7.07 -21.48
C SER A 122 11.56 6.09 -21.48
N GLU A 123 12.74 6.59 -21.14
CA GLU A 123 13.90 5.73 -20.90
C GLU A 123 13.61 4.78 -19.74
N SER A 124 14.18 3.57 -19.78
CA SER A 124 14.03 2.60 -18.69
C SER A 124 15.40 2.16 -18.19
N THR A 125 15.53 2.02 -16.88
CA THR A 125 16.76 1.59 -16.22
C THR A 125 16.45 0.84 -14.92
N LEU A 126 17.50 0.34 -14.26
CA LEU A 126 17.42 -0.30 -12.95
C LEU A 126 17.93 0.68 -11.89
N ILE A 127 17.04 1.08 -10.99
CA ILE A 127 17.37 1.91 -9.84
C ILE A 127 17.91 1.01 -8.73
N ILE A 128 19.05 1.40 -8.16
CA ILE A 128 19.79 0.62 -7.16
C ILE A 128 19.97 1.34 -5.83
N GLY A 129 19.53 2.60 -5.74
CA GLY A 129 19.71 3.40 -4.55
C GLY A 129 19.22 4.83 -4.72
N LEU A 130 19.50 5.64 -3.70
CA LEU A 130 19.15 7.05 -3.63
C LEU A 130 20.41 7.88 -3.41
N PHE A 131 20.46 9.07 -3.99
CA PHE A 131 21.43 10.09 -3.64
C PHE A 131 20.96 10.90 -2.42
N ASP A 132 21.90 11.55 -1.73
CA ASP A 132 21.61 12.41 -0.57
C ASP A 132 20.69 13.60 -0.90
N ASP A 133 20.66 14.01 -2.17
CA ASP A 133 19.77 15.07 -2.68
C ASP A 133 18.34 14.59 -2.97
N GLY A 134 18.07 13.30 -2.77
CA GLY A 134 16.76 12.68 -2.95
C GLY A 134 16.50 12.13 -4.35
N GLY A 135 17.48 12.23 -5.26
CA GLY A 135 17.43 11.65 -6.60
C GLY A 135 17.70 10.14 -6.63
N PHE A 136 17.36 9.50 -7.75
CA PHE A 136 17.40 8.04 -7.90
C PHE A 136 18.63 7.59 -8.67
N MET A 137 19.42 6.70 -8.07
CA MET A 137 20.68 6.23 -8.64
C MET A 137 20.47 4.95 -9.46
N ASP A 138 20.93 4.96 -10.71
CA ASP A 138 21.00 3.75 -11.54
C ASP A 138 22.36 3.03 -11.43
N TRP A 139 22.46 1.86 -12.05
CA TRP A 139 23.68 1.03 -12.06
C TRP A 139 24.90 1.70 -12.74
N ALA A 140 24.67 2.68 -13.61
CA ALA A 140 25.72 3.43 -14.29
C ALA A 140 26.19 4.64 -13.46
N GLY A 141 25.53 4.91 -12.33
CA GLY A 141 25.81 6.06 -11.45
C GLY A 141 25.14 7.35 -11.93
N ASN A 142 24.17 7.27 -12.83
CA ASN A 142 23.36 8.45 -13.20
C ASN A 142 22.36 8.77 -12.08
N ASN A 143 22.01 10.05 -11.96
CA ASN A 143 21.01 10.55 -11.02
C ASN A 143 19.76 10.96 -11.80
N TRP A 144 18.62 10.36 -11.45
CA TRP A 144 17.33 10.60 -12.08
C TRP A 144 16.37 11.33 -11.15
N THR A 145 15.70 12.35 -11.66
CA THR A 145 14.76 13.16 -10.86
C THR A 145 13.42 12.46 -10.66
N TYR A 146 12.86 11.88 -11.72
CA TYR A 146 11.55 11.25 -11.71
C TYR A 146 11.64 9.79 -12.16
N VAL A 147 10.89 8.94 -11.46
CA VAL A 147 10.88 7.49 -11.66
C VAL A 147 9.48 6.92 -11.56
N THR A 148 9.16 5.95 -12.41
CA THR A 148 7.96 5.13 -12.33
C THR A 148 8.34 3.66 -12.32
N PRO A 149 8.14 2.94 -11.20
CA PRO A 149 8.46 1.52 -11.15
C PRO A 149 7.51 0.72 -12.05
N PHE A 150 8.02 -0.34 -12.67
CA PHE A 150 7.21 -1.23 -13.50
C PHE A 150 7.60 -2.70 -13.30
N ASP A 151 6.65 -3.60 -13.53
CA ASP A 151 6.89 -5.04 -13.45
C ASP A 151 7.54 -5.52 -14.76
N LEU A 152 8.73 -6.13 -14.68
CA LEU A 152 9.46 -6.62 -15.86
C LEU A 152 8.75 -7.73 -16.64
N ARG A 153 7.83 -8.46 -16.01
CA ARG A 153 7.10 -9.58 -16.62
C ARG A 153 5.88 -9.08 -17.39
N THR A 154 5.17 -8.09 -16.85
CA THR A 154 3.94 -7.55 -17.47
C THR A 154 4.19 -6.29 -18.30
N GLY A 155 5.25 -5.54 -17.98
CA GLY A 155 5.51 -4.21 -18.53
C GLY A 155 4.57 -3.13 -17.99
N GLU A 156 3.81 -3.41 -16.93
CA GLU A 156 2.84 -2.48 -16.35
C GLU A 156 3.42 -1.68 -15.19
N ALA A 157 2.93 -0.46 -15.00
CA ALA A 157 3.30 0.42 -13.90
C ALA A 157 2.93 -0.21 -12.55
N ILE A 158 3.88 -0.20 -11.62
CA ILE A 158 3.65 -0.56 -10.22
C ILE A 158 3.08 0.68 -9.53
N THR A 159 1.80 0.64 -9.21
CA THR A 159 1.07 1.75 -8.57
C THR A 159 0.79 1.52 -7.09
N GLU A 160 1.14 0.35 -6.59
CA GLU A 160 1.03 -0.09 -5.19
C GLU A 160 2.26 -0.93 -4.86
N LEU A 161 2.67 -0.99 -3.59
CA LEU A 161 3.83 -1.78 -3.18
C LEU A 161 3.60 -3.28 -3.48
N PRO A 162 4.50 -3.94 -4.25
CA PRO A 162 4.40 -5.39 -4.48
C PRO A 162 4.48 -6.16 -3.16
N GLU A 163 3.78 -7.28 -3.00
CA GLU A 163 3.86 -8.12 -1.78
C GLU A 163 5.23 -8.80 -1.60
#